data_AF-A0AA48HVJ6-F1
#
_entry.id   AF-A0AA48HVJ6-F1
#
_cell.length_a   1.000
_cell.length_b   1.000
_cell.length_c   1.000
_cell.angle_alpha   90.00
_cell.angle_beta   90.00
_cell.angle_gamma   90.00
#
_symmetry.space_group_name_H-M   'P 1'
#
loop_
_entity.id
_entity.type
_entity.pdbx_description
1 polymer ?
#
loop_
_entity_poly.entity_id
_entity_poly.type
_entity_poly.pdbx_seq_one_letter_code
_entity_poly.pdbx_strand_id
1 'polypeptide(L)'
;MFPELSRTARRTALLIALVSAVSLGMQALYLMDALELGLAATLWDMARYFTILTHGLVVVTFAVISRPLRGGVSGPWLAALTLSVAMVGAVYHLLLSGLVEFSGIGWWADHGLHSVVPVALFLWWLVHAPKRRLVYADLPIFVLWPSVYATYALWRGSLDGVYPYPFIDLPVIGEVAAAVNMAALLVLFLLGGVGMIAVGRYADR
;
A
#
# COMPACT_ATOMS: atom_id res chain seq x y z
N MET A 1 -0.06 -15.12 16.43
CA MET A 1 -0.22 -13.94 17.30
C MET A 1 1.12 -13.23 17.42
N PHE A 2 1.20 -11.92 17.14
CA PHE A 2 2.44 -11.15 17.32
C PHE A 2 2.85 -11.10 18.81
N PRO A 3 4.13 -11.32 19.14
CA PRO A 3 4.65 -11.01 20.48
C PRO A 3 4.58 -9.50 20.75
N GLU A 4 4.69 -9.11 22.02
CA GLU A 4 4.85 -7.70 22.35
C GLU A 4 6.16 -7.18 21.75
N LEU A 5 6.07 -6.14 20.92
CA LEU A 5 7.23 -5.53 20.29
C LEU A 5 7.99 -4.63 21.27
N SER A 6 9.28 -4.42 21.04
CA SER A 6 10.09 -3.49 21.84
C SER A 6 9.52 -2.06 21.81
N ARG A 7 9.84 -1.25 22.83
CA ARG A 7 9.42 0.17 22.88
C ARG A 7 9.85 0.94 21.63
N THR A 8 11.05 0.66 21.10
CA THR A 8 11.57 1.28 19.87
C THR A 8 10.70 0.91 18.67
N ALA A 9 10.44 -0.38 18.46
CA ALA A 9 9.59 -0.85 17.35
C ALA A 9 8.20 -0.22 17.37
N ARG A 10 7.59 -0.08 18.57
CA ARG A 10 6.27 0.54 18.73
C ARG A 10 6.28 2.04 18.41
N ARG A 11 7.31 2.77 18.85
CA ARG A 11 7.46 4.20 18.57
C ARG A 11 7.68 4.46 17.09
N THR A 12 8.57 3.70 16.45
CA THR A 12 8.81 3.83 15.01
C THR A 12 7.60 3.40 14.19
N ALA A 13 6.82 2.41 14.66
CA ALA A 13 5.54 2.07 14.03
C ALA A 13 4.53 3.22 14.11
N LEU A 14 4.43 3.90 15.27
CA LEU A 14 3.57 5.08 15.41
C LEU A 14 4.02 6.21 14.46
N LEU A 15 5.32 6.44 14.32
CA LEU A 15 5.83 7.44 13.38
C LEU A 15 5.44 7.11 11.94
N ILE A 16 5.56 5.85 11.50
CA ILE A 16 5.10 5.41 10.17
C ILE A 16 3.61 5.67 9.98
N ALA A 17 2.78 5.32 10.98
CA ALA A 17 1.34 5.58 10.94
C ALA A 17 1.04 7.08 10.81
N LEU A 18 1.74 7.93 11.59
CA LEU A 18 1.55 9.38 11.55
C LEU A 18 2.00 9.98 10.21
N VAL A 19 3.17 9.60 9.69
CA VAL A 19 3.64 10.08 8.37
C VAL A 19 2.66 9.66 7.27
N SER A 20 2.15 8.43 7.32
CA SER A 20 1.14 7.96 6.37
C SER A 20 -0.16 8.77 6.48
N ALA A 21 -0.66 9.01 7.70
CA ALA A 21 -1.88 9.78 7.93
C ALA A 21 -1.74 11.24 7.51
N VAL A 22 -0.60 11.88 7.82
CA VAL A 22 -0.31 13.25 7.40
C VAL A 22 -0.19 13.32 5.88
N SER A 23 0.46 12.36 5.23
CA SER A 23 0.56 12.33 3.76
C SER A 23 -0.80 12.18 3.08
N LEU A 24 -1.68 11.34 3.63
CA LEU A 24 -3.08 11.25 3.18
C LEU A 24 -3.84 12.58 3.38
N GLY A 25 -3.67 13.22 4.52
CA GLY A 25 -4.28 14.53 4.80
C GLY A 25 -3.78 15.63 3.86
N MET A 26 -2.47 15.68 3.61
CA MET A 26 -1.86 16.60 2.66
C MET A 26 -2.39 16.38 1.24
N GLN A 27 -2.54 15.12 0.82
CA GLN A 27 -3.15 14.80 -0.48
C GLN A 27 -4.60 15.28 -0.57
N ALA A 28 -5.39 15.07 0.49
CA ALA A 28 -6.78 15.53 0.52
C ALA A 28 -6.87 17.05 0.44
N LEU A 29 -6.05 17.78 1.21
CA LEU A 29 -6.02 19.24 1.16
C LEU A 29 -5.59 19.76 -0.21
N TYR A 30 -4.58 19.14 -0.82
CA TYR A 30 -4.15 19.47 -2.18
C TYR A 30 -5.28 19.29 -3.20
N LEU A 31 -5.97 18.15 -3.17
CA LEU A 31 -7.04 17.86 -4.12
C LEU A 31 -8.30 18.70 -3.90
N MET A 32 -8.64 19.03 -2.64
CA MET A 32 -9.74 19.94 -2.34
C MET A 32 -9.52 21.32 -2.98
N ASP A 33 -8.28 21.83 -2.90
CA ASP A 33 -7.89 23.11 -3.49
C ASP A 33 -7.81 23.01 -5.03
N ALA A 34 -7.09 22.02 -5.56
CA ALA A 34 -6.84 21.87 -6.99
C ALA A 34 -8.09 21.53 -7.81
N LEU A 35 -9.05 20.82 -7.23
CA LEU A 35 -10.29 20.41 -7.91
C LEU A 35 -11.52 21.22 -7.44
N GLU A 36 -11.34 22.16 -6.52
CA GLU A 36 -12.42 22.94 -5.89
C GLU A 36 -13.55 22.05 -5.30
N LEU A 37 -13.16 20.91 -4.72
CA LEU A 37 -14.08 19.90 -4.20
C LEU A 37 -14.27 20.00 -2.68
N GLY A 38 -15.47 19.69 -2.21
CA GLY A 38 -15.71 19.42 -0.80
C GLY A 38 -15.00 18.14 -0.31
N LEU A 39 -14.86 17.99 1.01
CA LEU A 39 -14.15 16.86 1.63
C LEU A 39 -14.70 15.50 1.19
N ALA A 40 -16.03 15.32 1.18
CA ALA A 40 -16.64 14.04 0.83
C ALA A 40 -16.34 13.62 -0.62
N ALA A 41 -16.45 14.56 -1.57
CA ALA A 41 -16.12 14.31 -2.97
C ALA A 41 -14.63 14.00 -3.15
N THR A 42 -13.76 14.73 -2.44
CA THR A 42 -12.31 14.48 -2.48
C THR A 42 -11.95 13.10 -1.94
N LEU A 43 -12.52 12.70 -0.80
CA LEU A 43 -12.29 11.36 -0.23
C LEU A 43 -12.82 10.26 -1.16
N TRP A 44 -13.97 10.49 -1.80
CA TRP A 44 -14.49 9.56 -2.80
C TRP A 44 -13.54 9.42 -3.99
N ASP A 45 -12.97 10.53 -4.49
CA ASP A 45 -12.02 10.48 -5.59
C ASP A 45 -10.70 9.80 -5.19
N MET A 46 -10.13 10.17 -4.04
CA MET A 46 -8.94 9.53 -3.48
C MET A 46 -9.12 8.02 -3.29
N ALA A 47 -10.32 7.57 -2.91
CA ALA A 47 -10.62 6.15 -2.74
C ALA A 47 -10.52 5.32 -4.04
N ARG A 48 -10.35 5.93 -5.22
CA ARG A 48 -10.06 5.21 -6.47
C ARG A 48 -8.70 4.51 -6.43
N TYR A 49 -7.75 5.05 -5.69
CA TYR A 49 -6.35 4.69 -5.83
C TYR A 49 -5.90 3.64 -4.80
N PHE A 50 -5.16 2.64 -5.27
CA PHE A 50 -4.57 1.59 -4.44
C PHE A 50 -3.67 2.18 -3.35
N THR A 51 -2.87 3.18 -3.70
CA THR A 51 -1.99 3.91 -2.79
C THR A 51 -2.78 4.42 -1.58
N ILE A 52 -3.88 5.14 -1.81
CA ILE A 52 -4.67 5.78 -0.74
C ILE A 52 -5.26 4.72 0.19
N LEU A 53 -5.95 3.72 -0.37
CA LEU A 53 -6.60 2.69 0.43
C LEU A 53 -5.57 1.84 1.20
N THR A 54 -4.44 1.51 0.59
CA THR A 54 -3.35 0.76 1.22
C THR A 54 -2.70 1.57 2.35
N HIS A 55 -2.48 2.87 2.17
CA HIS A 55 -1.98 3.73 3.22
C HIS A 55 -2.99 3.91 4.37
N GLY A 56 -4.29 3.87 4.10
CA GLY A 56 -5.32 3.75 5.13
C GLY A 56 -5.13 2.49 5.99
N LEU A 57 -4.87 1.34 5.35
CA LEU A 57 -4.54 0.09 6.05
C LEU A 57 -3.23 0.18 6.84
N VAL A 58 -2.22 0.91 6.34
CA VAL A 58 -0.98 1.20 7.09
C VAL A 58 -1.29 1.97 8.36
N VAL A 59 -2.04 3.07 8.27
CA VAL A 59 -2.42 3.88 9.42
C VAL A 59 -3.09 3.01 10.49
N VAL A 60 -4.10 2.23 10.11
CA VAL A 60 -4.84 1.36 11.04
C VAL A 60 -3.93 0.29 11.64
N THR A 61 -3.20 -0.45 10.79
CA THR A 61 -2.36 -1.58 11.23
C THR A 61 -1.23 -1.10 12.14
N PHE A 62 -0.53 -0.03 11.77
CA PHE A 62 0.60 0.49 12.54
C PHE A 62 0.16 1.24 13.80
N ALA A 63 -1.03 1.86 13.82
CA ALA A 63 -1.64 2.38 15.04
C ALA A 63 -1.94 1.26 16.04
N VAL A 64 -2.42 0.09 15.59
CA VAL A 64 -2.62 -1.08 16.47
C VAL A 64 -1.28 -1.62 16.97
N ILE A 65 -0.28 -1.77 16.09
CA ILE A 65 1.06 -2.28 16.43
C ILE A 65 1.80 -1.38 17.43
N SER A 66 1.56 -0.07 17.40
CA SER A 66 2.20 0.87 18.32
C SER A 66 1.74 0.72 19.78
N ARG A 67 0.62 0.03 20.02
CA ARG A 67 0.11 -0.23 21.37
C ARG A 67 0.85 -1.40 22.02
N PRO A 68 1.01 -1.42 23.36
CA PRO A 68 1.63 -2.54 24.07
C PRO A 68 0.66 -3.73 24.20
N LEU A 69 0.08 -4.19 23.09
CA LEU A 69 -0.88 -5.27 23.03
C LEU A 69 -0.24 -6.53 22.46
N ARG A 70 -0.50 -7.68 23.08
CA ARG A 70 -0.16 -8.98 22.50
C ARG A 70 -1.19 -9.31 21.43
N GLY A 71 -0.74 -9.61 20.22
CA GLY A 71 -1.59 -10.24 19.21
C GLY A 71 -2.51 -9.40 18.36
N GLY A 72 -2.33 -8.08 18.30
CA GLY A 72 -3.19 -7.20 17.51
C GLY A 72 -3.12 -7.39 15.98
N VAL A 73 -2.09 -8.06 15.45
CA VAL A 73 -1.87 -8.27 14.01
C VAL A 73 -1.32 -9.69 13.77
N SER A 74 -1.48 -10.26 12.57
CA SER A 74 -0.88 -11.55 12.17
C SER A 74 0.37 -11.35 11.29
N GLY A 75 1.41 -12.18 11.50
CA GLY A 75 2.69 -12.07 10.78
C GLY A 75 2.52 -12.03 9.25
N PRO A 76 1.73 -12.96 8.68
CA PRO A 76 1.40 -12.97 7.26
C PRO A 76 0.73 -11.67 6.78
N TRP A 77 -0.23 -11.12 7.53
CA TRP A 77 -0.88 -9.85 7.17
C TRP A 77 0.13 -8.72 7.11
N LEU A 78 0.99 -8.59 8.12
CA LEU A 78 1.98 -7.52 8.11
C LEU A 78 2.94 -7.65 6.93
N ALA A 79 3.38 -8.86 6.60
CA ALA A 79 4.23 -9.10 5.43
C ALA A 79 3.51 -8.75 4.12
N ALA A 80 2.24 -9.14 3.98
CA ALA A 80 1.43 -8.80 2.81
C ALA A 80 1.19 -7.29 2.65
N LEU A 81 0.88 -6.60 3.75
CA LEU A 81 0.74 -5.14 3.76
C LEU A 81 2.08 -4.46 3.44
N THR A 82 3.18 -4.96 3.99
CA THR A 82 4.53 -4.46 3.70
C THR A 82 4.85 -4.58 2.21
N LEU A 83 4.60 -5.74 1.62
CA LEU A 83 4.79 -5.94 0.18
C LEU A 83 3.89 -5.02 -0.64
N SER A 84 2.62 -4.86 -0.25
CA SER A 84 1.69 -3.98 -0.95
C SER A 84 2.17 -2.53 -1.00
N VAL A 85 2.67 -2.01 0.12
CA VAL A 85 3.20 -0.65 0.19
C VAL A 85 4.55 -0.52 -0.55
N ALA A 86 5.41 -1.55 -0.49
CA ALA A 86 6.64 -1.58 -1.29
C ALA A 86 6.31 -1.56 -2.80
N MET A 87 5.28 -2.31 -3.21
CA MET A 87 4.79 -2.32 -4.58
C MET A 87 4.16 -1.00 -5.01
N VAL A 88 3.48 -0.28 -4.11
CA VAL A 88 3.03 1.11 -4.35
C VAL A 88 4.21 1.98 -4.76
N GLY A 89 5.29 1.98 -3.98
CA GLY A 89 6.48 2.76 -4.30
C GLY A 89 7.15 2.30 -5.61
N ALA A 90 7.32 1.00 -5.79
CA ALA A 90 7.96 0.44 -6.99
C ALA A 90 7.18 0.77 -8.27
N VAL A 91 5.88 0.50 -8.30
CA VAL A 91 5.01 0.80 -9.47
C VAL A 91 4.97 2.29 -9.73
N TYR A 92 4.89 3.11 -8.68
CA TYR A 92 4.90 4.56 -8.84
C TYR A 92 6.18 5.03 -9.53
N HIS A 93 7.35 4.71 -8.98
CA HIS A 93 8.63 5.21 -9.50
C HIS A 93 8.98 4.66 -10.89
N LEU A 94 8.55 3.43 -11.20
CA LEU A 94 8.83 2.80 -12.48
C LEU A 94 7.85 3.20 -13.58
N LEU A 95 6.56 3.41 -13.24
CA LEU A 95 5.50 3.54 -14.23
C LEU A 95 4.68 4.83 -14.15
N LEU A 96 4.60 5.50 -12.99
CA LEU A 96 3.61 6.56 -12.74
C LEU A 96 4.20 7.93 -12.39
N SER A 97 5.45 8.01 -11.95
CA SER A 97 6.08 9.24 -11.43
C SER A 97 6.17 10.37 -12.46
N GLY A 98 6.16 10.05 -13.77
CA GLY A 98 6.15 11.03 -14.85
C GLY A 98 4.76 11.44 -15.35
N LEU A 99 3.68 10.94 -14.75
CA LEU A 99 2.32 11.18 -15.26
C LEU A 99 1.68 12.46 -14.71
N VAL A 100 1.98 12.80 -13.45
CA VAL A 100 1.38 13.95 -12.76
C VAL A 100 2.46 14.66 -11.97
N GLU A 101 2.59 15.96 -12.19
CA GLU A 101 3.48 16.80 -11.39
C GLU A 101 2.71 17.42 -10.22
N PHE A 102 3.08 17.01 -9.01
CA PHE A 102 2.56 17.63 -7.78
C PHE A 102 3.49 18.74 -7.29
N SER A 103 2.90 19.84 -6.82
CA SER A 103 3.63 20.99 -6.27
C SER A 103 3.14 21.36 -4.87
N GLY A 104 3.90 22.18 -4.15
CA GLY A 104 3.55 22.65 -2.82
C GLY A 104 3.31 21.50 -1.82
N ILE A 105 2.15 21.50 -1.16
CA ILE A 105 1.77 20.46 -0.19
C ILE A 105 1.54 19.09 -0.85
N GLY A 106 1.10 19.08 -2.12
CA GLY A 106 0.92 17.85 -2.90
C GLY A 106 2.24 17.12 -3.16
N TRP A 107 3.33 17.86 -3.36
CA TRP A 107 4.66 17.27 -3.55
C TRP A 107 5.10 16.46 -2.33
N TRP A 108 4.87 16.99 -1.12
CA TRP A 108 5.16 16.30 0.14
C TRP A 108 4.24 15.11 0.36
N ALA A 109 2.96 15.22 -0.01
CA ALA A 109 2.03 14.10 0.03
C ALA A 109 2.51 12.95 -0.86
N ASP A 110 2.87 13.27 -2.11
CA ASP A 110 3.35 12.31 -3.09
C ASP A 110 4.62 11.58 -2.62
N HIS A 111 5.64 12.32 -2.16
CA HIS A 111 6.87 11.73 -1.63
C HIS A 111 6.62 10.90 -0.37
N GLY A 112 5.72 11.35 0.50
CA GLY A 112 5.30 10.63 1.70
C GLY A 112 4.67 9.27 1.36
N LEU A 113 3.73 9.27 0.42
CA LEU A 113 2.98 8.09 0.00
C LEU A 113 3.81 7.12 -0.86
N HIS A 114 4.62 7.62 -1.78
CA HIS A 114 5.29 6.77 -2.77
C HIS A 114 6.78 6.49 -2.49
N SER A 115 7.39 7.20 -1.52
CA SER A 115 8.82 7.02 -1.21
C SER A 115 9.09 6.78 0.28
N VAL A 116 8.74 7.74 1.13
CA VAL A 116 9.15 7.73 2.54
C VAL A 116 8.53 6.57 3.30
N VAL A 117 7.19 6.44 3.26
CA VAL A 117 6.49 5.37 3.99
C VAL A 117 6.80 3.98 3.39
N PRO A 118 6.81 3.75 2.06
CA PRO A 118 7.24 2.48 1.49
C PRO A 118 8.61 2.00 1.98
N VAL A 119 9.62 2.88 1.92
CA VAL A 119 10.97 2.53 2.39
C VAL A 119 10.99 2.32 3.89
N ALA A 120 10.41 3.26 4.67
CA ALA A 120 10.42 3.17 6.13
C ALA A 120 9.71 1.92 6.64
N LEU A 121 8.57 1.55 6.04
CA LEU A 121 7.79 0.39 6.42
C LEU A 121 8.52 -0.91 6.07
N PHE A 122 9.10 -1.00 4.87
CA PHE A 122 9.89 -2.17 4.48
C PHE A 122 11.09 -2.39 5.41
N LEU A 123 11.85 -1.33 5.71
CA LEU A 123 12.97 -1.38 6.66
C LEU A 123 12.49 -1.73 8.08
N TRP A 124 11.37 -1.16 8.51
CA TRP A 124 10.78 -1.48 9.81
C TRP A 124 10.41 -2.95 9.90
N TRP A 125 9.81 -3.52 8.85
CA TRP A 125 9.50 -4.95 8.80
C TRP A 125 10.75 -5.81 8.86
N LEU A 126 11.80 -5.44 8.12
CA LEU A 126 13.09 -6.14 8.16
C LEU A 126 13.71 -6.16 9.56
N VAL A 127 13.66 -5.05 10.29
CA VAL A 127 14.33 -4.94 11.61
C VAL A 127 13.47 -5.45 12.77
N HIS A 128 12.17 -5.19 12.74
CA HIS A 128 11.32 -5.35 13.93
C HIS A 128 10.24 -6.42 13.81
N ALA A 129 9.79 -6.77 12.60
CA ALA A 129 8.73 -7.76 12.46
C ALA A 129 9.25 -9.18 12.79
N PRO A 130 8.49 -9.99 13.54
CA PRO A 130 8.78 -11.40 13.75
C PRO A 130 8.50 -12.17 12.46
N LYS A 131 9.53 -12.77 11.86
CA LYS A 131 9.42 -13.40 10.53
C LYS A 131 9.23 -14.91 10.57
N ARG A 132 9.57 -15.53 11.71
CA ARG A 132 9.61 -16.99 11.99
C ARG A 132 8.34 -17.81 11.75
N ARG A 133 7.29 -17.18 11.23
CA ARG A 133 5.98 -17.80 10.98
C ARG A 133 5.56 -17.77 9.52
N LEU A 134 6.34 -17.16 8.63
CA LEU A 134 5.99 -17.09 7.21
C LEU A 134 6.29 -18.42 6.52
N VAL A 135 5.26 -19.02 5.94
CA VAL A 135 5.32 -20.28 5.19
C VAL A 135 4.70 -20.11 3.80
N TYR A 136 4.97 -21.04 2.87
CA TYR A 136 4.39 -20.95 1.53
C TYR A 136 2.86 -21.06 1.52
N ALA A 137 2.26 -21.67 2.54
CA ALA A 137 0.81 -21.68 2.72
C ALA A 137 0.23 -20.27 2.95
N ASP A 138 1.05 -19.29 3.31
CA ASP A 138 0.64 -17.89 3.47
C ASP A 138 0.59 -17.12 2.14
N LEU A 139 1.11 -17.67 1.02
CA LEU A 139 1.13 -16.97 -0.28
C LEU A 139 -0.20 -16.32 -0.69
N PRO A 140 -1.37 -16.94 -0.48
CA PRO A 140 -2.65 -16.33 -0.82
C PRO A 140 -2.89 -14.95 -0.17
N ILE A 141 -2.37 -14.70 1.03
CA ILE A 141 -2.61 -13.41 1.72
C ILE A 141 -1.91 -12.24 1.04
N PHE A 142 -0.80 -12.48 0.32
CA PHE A 142 -0.03 -11.44 -0.37
C PHE A 142 -0.77 -10.85 -1.57
N VAL A 143 -1.66 -11.62 -2.18
CA VAL A 143 -2.48 -11.19 -3.32
C VAL A 143 -3.90 -10.83 -2.93
N LEU A 144 -4.36 -11.21 -1.73
CA LEU A 144 -5.74 -10.96 -1.29
C LEU A 144 -6.13 -9.48 -1.41
N TRP A 145 -5.36 -8.58 -0.80
CA TRP A 145 -5.66 -7.15 -0.84
C TRP A 145 -5.56 -6.55 -2.27
N PRO A 146 -4.48 -6.77 -3.03
CA PRO A 146 -4.40 -6.35 -4.44
C PRO A 146 -5.56 -6.87 -5.30
N SER A 147 -5.98 -8.12 -5.12
CA SER A 147 -7.10 -8.69 -5.89
C SER A 147 -8.45 -8.06 -5.52
N VAL A 148 -8.69 -7.81 -4.23
CA VAL A 148 -9.88 -7.06 -3.75
C VAL A 148 -9.90 -5.67 -4.37
N TYR A 149 -8.76 -4.97 -4.33
CA TYR A 149 -8.64 -3.65 -4.95
C TYR A 149 -8.85 -3.68 -6.46
N ALA A 150 -8.22 -4.62 -7.18
CA ALA A 150 -8.36 -4.72 -8.63
C ALA A 150 -9.83 -4.93 -9.03
N THR A 151 -10.54 -5.80 -8.30
CA THR A 151 -11.97 -6.03 -8.49
C THR A 151 -12.77 -4.75 -8.27
N TYR A 152 -12.48 -4.03 -7.18
CA TYR A 152 -13.10 -2.75 -6.85
C TYR A 152 -12.84 -1.69 -7.94
N ALA A 153 -11.59 -1.54 -8.41
CA ALA A 153 -11.20 -0.53 -9.37
C ALA A 153 -11.86 -0.77 -10.74
N LEU A 154 -11.89 -2.02 -11.22
CA LEU A 154 -12.58 -2.37 -12.45
C LEU A 154 -14.09 -2.18 -12.34
N TRP A 155 -14.69 -2.63 -11.24
CA TRP A 155 -16.11 -2.46 -11.00
C TRP A 155 -16.48 -0.97 -10.99
N ARG A 156 -15.76 -0.16 -10.20
CA ARG A 156 -16.01 1.29 -10.14
C ARG A 156 -15.80 1.96 -11.49
N GLY A 157 -14.70 1.66 -12.19
CA GLY A 157 -14.42 2.20 -13.52
C GLY A 157 -15.47 1.81 -14.56
N SER A 158 -16.11 0.64 -14.43
CA SER A 158 -17.21 0.24 -15.33
C SER A 158 -18.48 1.06 -15.14
N LEU A 159 -18.65 1.72 -13.98
CA LEU A 159 -19.84 2.55 -13.70
C LEU A 159 -19.73 3.97 -14.26
N ASP A 160 -18.52 4.55 -14.22
CA ASP A 160 -18.31 5.96 -14.56
C ASP A 160 -17.26 6.20 -15.68
N GLY A 161 -16.62 5.14 -16.18
CA GLY A 161 -15.58 5.21 -17.21
C GLY A 161 -14.23 5.72 -16.70
N VAL A 162 -14.06 5.95 -15.40
CA VAL A 162 -12.83 6.54 -14.83
C VAL A 162 -11.99 5.48 -14.15
N TYR A 163 -10.89 5.10 -14.80
CA TYR A 163 -9.92 4.15 -14.29
C TYR A 163 -8.73 4.86 -13.63
N PRO A 164 -8.26 4.39 -12.46
CA PRO A 164 -7.20 5.09 -11.71
C PRO A 164 -5.81 4.95 -12.33
N TYR A 165 -5.60 3.99 -13.23
CA TYR A 165 -4.29 3.73 -13.82
C TYR A 165 -4.38 3.40 -15.32
N PRO A 166 -3.42 3.87 -16.13
CA PRO A 166 -3.42 3.64 -17.57
C PRO A 166 -3.29 2.15 -17.93
N PHE A 167 -2.65 1.36 -17.07
CA PHE A 167 -2.44 -0.07 -17.30
C PHE A 167 -3.68 -0.95 -17.01
N ILE A 168 -4.78 -0.36 -16.52
CA ILE A 168 -6.09 -1.05 -16.39
C ILE A 168 -7.23 -0.28 -17.07
N ASP A 169 -6.92 0.75 -17.84
CA ASP A 169 -7.90 1.62 -18.49
C ASP A 169 -8.55 0.91 -19.70
N LEU A 170 -9.72 0.31 -19.48
CA LEU A 170 -10.37 -0.52 -20.50
C LEU A 170 -10.69 0.25 -21.79
N PRO A 171 -11.23 1.48 -21.75
CA PRO A 171 -11.41 2.30 -22.96
C PRO A 171 -10.13 2.55 -23.76
N VAL A 172 -8.97 2.65 -23.10
CA VAL A 172 -7.70 2.99 -23.76
C VAL A 172 -6.96 1.76 -24.27
N ILE A 173 -6.82 0.71 -23.45
CA ILE A 173 -5.97 -0.46 -23.77
C ILE A 173 -6.77 -1.71 -24.14
N GLY A 174 -8.09 -1.71 -23.91
CA GLY A 174 -8.96 -2.86 -24.12
C GLY A 174 -8.82 -3.95 -23.04
N GLU A 175 -9.82 -4.83 -22.99
CA GLU A 175 -9.96 -5.86 -21.94
C GLU A 175 -8.79 -6.86 -21.91
N VAL A 176 -8.31 -7.29 -23.08
CA VAL A 176 -7.24 -8.29 -23.18
C VAL A 176 -5.93 -7.75 -22.61
N ALA A 177 -5.53 -6.52 -22.98
CA ALA A 177 -4.30 -5.92 -22.49
C ALA A 177 -4.39 -5.63 -20.98
N ALA A 178 -5.53 -5.13 -20.51
CA ALA A 178 -5.76 -4.92 -19.08
C ALA A 178 -5.67 -6.24 -18.29
N ALA A 179 -6.26 -7.33 -18.80
CA ALA A 179 -6.18 -8.65 -18.18
C ALA A 179 -4.73 -9.16 -18.09
N VAL A 180 -3.94 -8.98 -19.15
CA VAL A 180 -2.51 -9.34 -19.16
C VAL A 180 -1.72 -8.53 -18.13
N ASN A 181 -1.94 -7.21 -18.06
CA ASN A 181 -1.28 -6.34 -17.08
C ASN A 181 -1.62 -6.76 -15.64
N MET A 182 -2.89 -7.05 -15.37
CA MET A 182 -3.33 -7.53 -14.05
C MET A 182 -2.74 -8.89 -13.69
N ALA A 183 -2.65 -9.81 -14.66
CA ALA A 183 -2.00 -11.11 -14.46
C ALA A 183 -0.50 -10.95 -14.16
N ALA A 184 0.18 -10.05 -14.87
CA ALA A 184 1.59 -9.73 -14.61
C ALA A 184 1.80 -9.16 -13.21
N LEU A 185 0.96 -8.22 -12.78
CA LEU A 185 0.99 -7.68 -11.42
C LEU A 185 0.71 -8.76 -10.37
N LEU A 186 -0.27 -9.64 -10.60
CA LEU A 186 -0.55 -10.77 -9.71
C LEU A 186 0.67 -11.67 -9.53
N VAL A 187 1.33 -12.04 -10.63
CA VAL A 187 2.57 -12.83 -10.60
C VAL A 187 3.66 -12.09 -9.84
N LEU A 188 3.84 -10.78 -10.07
CA LEU A 188 4.82 -9.96 -9.36
C LEU A 188 4.58 -9.94 -7.84
N PHE A 189 3.32 -9.83 -7.40
CA PHE A 189 2.96 -9.93 -5.99
C PHE A 189 3.24 -11.32 -5.41
N LEU A 190 2.96 -12.40 -6.15
CA LEU A 190 3.28 -13.76 -5.70
C LEU A 190 4.80 -13.98 -5.56
N LEU A 191 5.58 -13.52 -6.54
CA LEU A 191 7.05 -13.56 -6.49
C LEU A 191 7.60 -12.73 -5.34
N GLY A 192 7.04 -11.53 -5.12
CA GLY A 192 7.34 -10.71 -3.96
C GLY A 192 7.01 -11.42 -2.64
N GLY A 193 5.88 -12.11 -2.56
CA GLY A 193 5.49 -12.93 -1.41
C GLY A 193 6.47 -14.07 -1.14
N VAL A 194 6.91 -14.78 -2.18
CA VAL A 194 8.01 -15.76 -2.09
C VAL A 194 9.29 -15.12 -1.54
N GLY A 195 9.65 -13.92 -2.02
CA GLY A 195 10.80 -13.16 -1.53
C GLY A 195 10.67 -12.80 -0.05
N MET A 196 9.51 -12.30 0.38
CA MET A 196 9.23 -11.98 1.78
C MET A 196 9.34 -13.22 2.69
N ILE A 197 8.82 -14.37 2.24
CA ILE A 197 8.96 -15.65 2.96
C ILE A 197 10.43 -16.09 3.02
N ALA A 198 11.18 -15.94 1.93
CA ALA A 198 12.60 -16.30 1.88
C ALA A 198 13.44 -15.45 2.84
N VAL A 199 13.24 -14.12 2.84
CA VAL A 199 13.86 -13.20 3.80
C VAL A 199 13.50 -13.60 5.23
N GLY A 200 12.24 -13.95 5.46
CA GLY A 200 11.78 -14.37 6.78
C GLY A 200 12.41 -15.65 7.31
N ARG A 201 12.81 -16.56 6.42
CA ARG A 201 13.55 -17.78 6.78
C ARG A 201 15.03 -17.53 7.05
N TYR A 202 15.63 -16.53 6.41
CA TYR A 202 17.06 -16.23 6.55
C TYR A 202 17.36 -15.35 7.76
N ALA A 203 16.58 -14.30 7.99
CA ALA A 203 16.82 -13.32 9.05
C ALA A 203 16.63 -13.87 10.49
N ASP A 204 16.00 -15.03 10.62
CA ASP A 204 15.73 -15.69 11.90
C ASP A 204 16.55 -16.99 12.08
N ARG A 205 17.61 -17.22 11.25
CA ARG A 205 18.70 -18.17 11.52
C ARG A 205 19.75 -17.54 12.42
#